data_AF-A0A850EFH2-F1
#
_entry.id   AF-A0A850EFH2-F1
#
_cell.length_a   1.000
_cell.length_b   1.000
_cell.length_c   1.000
_cell.angle_alpha   90.00
_cell.angle_beta   90.00
_cell.angle_gamma   90.00
#
_symmetry.space_group_name_H-M   'P 1'
#
loop_
_entity.id
_entity.type
_entity.pdbx_description
1 polymer ?
#
loop_
_entity_poly.entity_id
_entity_poly.type
_entity_poly.pdbx_seq_one_letter_code
_entity_poly.pdbx_strand_id
1 'polypeptide(L)'
;MKRLRSTMLAIYSAILFIVGILRVPVTAHWGPKNQIDHQRFVALWELQATDKHQTIDNYYPIYELDIVRVIYTILIVSLLMYSIYLALSSRHK
;
A
#
# COMPACT_ATOMS: atom_id res chain seq x y z
N MET A 1 -6.22 29.94 1.85
CA MET A 1 -6.93 28.70 1.42
C MET A 1 -6.30 27.98 0.21
N LYS A 2 -6.01 28.64 -0.94
CA LYS A 2 -5.44 27.96 -2.13
C LYS A 2 -4.11 27.23 -1.88
N ARG A 3 -3.17 27.86 -1.16
CA ARG A 3 -1.86 27.25 -0.82
C ARG A 3 -2.01 26.02 0.09
N LEU A 4 -2.85 26.11 1.14
CA LEU A 4 -3.14 24.98 2.04
C LEU A 4 -3.72 23.76 1.31
N ARG A 5 -4.68 23.99 0.40
CA ARG A 5 -5.25 22.91 -0.44
C ARG A 5 -4.18 22.23 -1.29
N SER A 6 -3.33 23.02 -1.95
CA SER A 6 -2.24 22.50 -2.77
C SER A 6 -1.25 21.66 -1.96
N THR A 7 -0.82 22.16 -0.79
CA THR A 7 0.09 21.43 0.11
C THR A 7 -0.54 20.13 0.62
N MET A 8 -1.80 20.14 1.05
CA MET A 8 -2.47 18.91 1.49
C MET A 8 -2.64 17.90 0.36
N LEU A 9 -2.90 18.36 -0.86
CA LEU A 9 -2.99 17.48 -2.02
C LEU A 9 -1.64 16.83 -2.33
N ALA A 10 -0.55 17.61 -2.26
CA ALA A 10 0.80 17.09 -2.46
C ALA A 10 1.18 16.02 -1.42
N ILE A 11 0.87 16.28 -0.13
CA ILE A 11 1.08 15.31 0.94
C ILE A 11 0.23 14.05 0.71
N TYR A 12 -1.04 14.21 0.37
CA TYR A 12 -1.92 13.07 0.09
C TYR A 12 -1.40 12.21 -1.07
N SER A 13 -0.99 12.83 -2.17
CA SER A 13 -0.41 12.14 -3.32
C SER A 13 0.89 11.41 -2.95
N ALA A 14 1.76 12.03 -2.14
CA ALA A 14 2.98 11.40 -1.68
C ALA A 14 2.70 10.16 -0.80
N ILE A 15 1.72 10.25 0.11
CA ILE A 15 1.31 9.12 0.94
C ILE A 15 0.75 8.00 0.05
N LEU A 16 -0.19 8.30 -0.85
CA LEU A 16 -0.75 7.30 -1.76
C LEU A 16 0.32 6.64 -2.63
N PHE A 17 1.32 7.38 -3.09
CA PHE A 17 2.45 6.80 -3.82
C PHE A 17 3.22 5.80 -2.95
N ILE A 18 3.48 6.14 -1.68
CA ILE A 18 4.20 5.24 -0.77
C ILE A 18 3.38 3.97 -0.47
N VAL A 19 2.15 4.10 0.01
CA VAL A 19 1.34 2.92 0.42
C VAL A 19 0.71 2.17 -0.75
N GLY A 20 0.47 2.84 -1.87
CA GLY A 20 -0.17 2.25 -3.05
C GLY A 20 0.81 1.70 -4.08
N ILE A 21 2.08 2.14 -4.08
CA ILE A 21 3.06 1.75 -5.09
C ILE A 21 4.34 1.18 -4.47
N LEU A 22 4.93 1.83 -3.46
CA LEU A 22 6.22 1.40 -2.89
C LEU A 22 6.11 0.32 -1.82
N ARG A 23 5.00 0.29 -1.08
CA ARG A 23 4.80 -0.56 0.11
C ARG A 23 3.40 -1.16 0.09
N VAL A 24 3.09 -1.90 -0.97
CA VAL A 24 1.84 -2.62 -1.09
C VAL A 24 1.92 -3.95 -0.32
N PRO A 25 0.87 -4.31 0.45
CA PRO A 25 0.77 -5.59 1.12
C PRO A 25 0.64 -6.73 0.11
N VAL A 26 1.53 -7.71 0.23
CA VAL A 26 1.51 -8.95 -0.55
C VAL A 26 1.52 -10.16 0.35
N THR A 27 0.90 -11.22 -0.12
CA THR A 27 0.89 -12.53 0.52
C THR A 27 1.71 -13.48 -0.33
N ALA A 28 2.70 -14.14 0.27
CA ALA A 28 3.51 -15.14 -0.41
C ALA A 28 2.84 -16.51 -0.30
N HIS A 29 2.53 -17.11 -1.45
CA HIS A 29 2.03 -18.47 -1.58
C HIS A 29 3.13 -19.36 -2.18
N TRP A 30 3.37 -20.53 -1.60
CA TRP A 30 4.39 -21.45 -2.13
C TRP A 30 4.06 -22.93 -1.90
N GLY A 31 4.72 -23.80 -2.66
CA GLY A 31 4.58 -25.26 -2.56
C GLY A 31 3.27 -25.82 -3.12
N PRO A 32 3.16 -27.17 -3.23
CA PRO A 32 1.99 -27.85 -3.81
C PRO A 32 0.72 -27.76 -2.95
N LYS A 33 0.87 -27.32 -1.69
CA LYS A 33 -0.24 -27.10 -0.75
C LYS A 33 -0.64 -25.61 -0.65
N ASN A 34 -0.06 -24.74 -1.48
CA ASN A 34 -0.32 -23.31 -1.47
C ASN A 34 -0.17 -22.68 -0.07
N GLN A 35 0.91 -23.04 0.61
CA GLN A 35 1.15 -22.63 1.99
C GLN A 35 1.30 -21.11 2.05
N ILE A 36 0.62 -20.51 3.02
CA ILE A 36 0.68 -19.07 3.29
C ILE A 36 1.80 -18.88 4.31
N ASP A 37 2.87 -18.20 3.91
CA ASP A 37 3.98 -17.94 4.82
C ASP A 37 3.68 -16.68 5.66
N HIS A 38 4.05 -15.52 5.11
CA HIS A 38 4.04 -14.25 5.81
C HIS A 38 3.61 -13.11 4.89
N GLN A 39 2.94 -12.11 5.49
CA GLN A 39 2.61 -10.86 4.82
C GLN A 39 3.86 -9.98 4.73
N ARG A 40 4.16 -9.49 3.53
CA ARG A 40 5.28 -8.60 3.26
C ARG A 40 4.78 -7.32 2.61
N PHE A 41 5.52 -6.22 2.79
CA PHE A 41 5.28 -4.97 2.08
C PHE A 41 6.40 -4.77 1.07
N VAL A 42 6.04 -4.84 -0.21
CA VAL A 42 6.96 -4.72 -1.34
C VAL A 42 6.47 -3.65 -2.29
N ALA A 43 7.28 -3.28 -3.27
CA ALA A 43 6.83 -2.39 -4.33
C ALA A 43 6.04 -3.13 -5.43
N LEU A 44 5.16 -2.44 -6.14
CA LEU A 44 4.31 -3.06 -7.17
C LEU A 44 5.12 -3.75 -8.28
N TRP A 45 6.31 -3.26 -8.63
CA TRP A 45 7.16 -3.89 -9.66
C TRP A 45 7.82 -5.18 -9.17
N GLU A 46 7.94 -5.39 -7.86
CA GLU A 46 8.44 -6.64 -7.28
C GLU A 46 7.41 -7.78 -7.45
N LEU A 47 6.13 -7.46 -7.69
CA LEU A 47 5.13 -8.48 -8.07
C LEU A 47 5.38 -9.05 -9.47
N GLN A 48 5.95 -8.25 -10.39
CA GLN A 48 6.27 -8.67 -11.76
C GLN A 48 7.61 -9.39 -11.82
N ALA A 49 8.53 -9.03 -10.94
CA ALA A 49 9.75 -9.77 -10.72
C ALA A 49 9.40 -11.01 -9.87
N THR A 50 8.86 -12.06 -10.49
CA THR A 50 8.88 -13.39 -9.88
C THR A 50 10.30 -13.61 -9.38
N ASP A 51 10.49 -13.65 -8.06
CA ASP A 51 11.80 -13.81 -7.42
C ASP A 51 12.35 -15.17 -7.84
N LYS A 52 12.98 -15.24 -9.01
CA LYS A 52 13.66 -16.45 -9.50
C LYS A 52 14.86 -16.82 -8.62
N HIS A 53 15.15 -16.01 -7.59
CA HIS A 53 16.37 -16.08 -6.78
C HIS A 53 16.09 -16.35 -5.29
N GLN A 54 14.83 -16.34 -4.82
CA GLN A 54 14.49 -16.70 -3.45
C GLN A 54 13.54 -17.90 -3.46
N THR A 55 14.08 -19.10 -3.30
CA THR A 55 13.29 -20.31 -3.09
C THR A 55 13.01 -20.47 -1.60
N ILE A 56 11.76 -20.77 -1.25
CA ILE A 56 11.36 -21.22 0.08
C ILE A 56 11.12 -22.73 -0.04
N ASP A 57 11.88 -23.55 0.68
CA ASP A 57 11.81 -25.02 0.62
C ASP A 57 11.88 -25.60 -0.82
N ASN A 58 12.75 -25.05 -1.67
CA ASN A 58 12.89 -25.39 -3.10
C ASN A 58 11.67 -25.06 -3.99
N TYR A 59 10.70 -24.30 -3.49
CA TYR A 59 9.59 -23.78 -4.27
C TYR A 59 9.74 -22.28 -4.52
N TYR A 60 9.32 -21.84 -5.71
CA TYR A 60 9.26 -20.42 -6.04
C TYR A 60 7.99 -19.82 -5.40
N PRO A 61 8.13 -18.80 -4.53
CA PRO A 61 6.97 -18.12 -3.99
C PRO A 61 6.28 -17.30 -5.08
N ILE A 62 4.95 -17.39 -5.10
CA ILE A 62 4.06 -16.55 -5.90
C ILE A 62 3.57 -15.46 -4.95
N TYR A 63 3.94 -14.22 -5.25
CA TYR A 63 3.47 -13.07 -4.49
C TYR A 63 2.12 -12.61 -5.05
N GLU A 64 1.07 -12.70 -4.24
CA GLU A 64 -0.25 -12.19 -4.57
C GLU A 64 -0.50 -10.86 -3.85
N LEU A 65 -0.99 -9.87 -4.59
CA LEU A 65 -1.36 -8.59 -4.01
C LEU A 65 -2.63 -8.74 -3.16
N ASP A 66 -2.57 -8.32 -1.90
CA ASP A 66 -3.76 -8.29 -1.04
C ASP A 66 -4.61 -7.05 -1.35
N ILE A 67 -5.43 -7.15 -2.41
CA ILE A 67 -6.27 -6.06 -2.91
C ILE A 67 -7.20 -5.53 -1.81
N VAL A 68 -7.74 -6.41 -0.97
CA VAL A 68 -8.66 -6.04 0.11
C VAL A 68 -7.95 -5.10 1.09
N ARG A 69 -6.73 -5.46 1.52
CA ARG A 69 -5.94 -4.62 2.41
C ARG A 69 -5.48 -3.32 1.74
N VAL A 70 -5.16 -3.32 0.45
CA VAL A 70 -4.85 -2.08 -0.30
C VAL A 70 -6.04 -1.12 -0.25
N ILE A 71 -7.25 -1.62 -0.55
CA ILE A 71 -8.47 -0.81 -0.54
C ILE A 71 -8.71 -0.21 0.85
N TYR A 72 -8.62 -1.02 1.91
CA TYR A 72 -8.76 -0.52 3.28
C TYR A 72 -7.70 0.53 3.64
N THR A 73 -6.45 0.32 3.21
CA THR A 73 -5.36 1.27 3.45
C THR A 73 -5.65 2.61 2.79
N ILE A 74 -6.05 2.61 1.51
CA ILE A 74 -6.42 3.82 0.77
C ILE A 74 -7.58 4.51 1.47
N LEU A 75 -8.64 3.76 1.82
CA LEU A 75 -9.84 4.31 2.46
C LEU A 75 -9.53 4.99 3.80
N ILE A 76 -8.72 4.35 4.65
CA ILE A 76 -8.29 4.92 5.94
C ILE A 76 -7.45 6.18 5.73
N VAL A 77 -6.49 6.15 4.79
CA VAL A 77 -5.64 7.32 4.47
C VAL A 77 -6.50 8.49 3.96
N SER A 78 -7.45 8.21 3.07
CA SER A 78 -8.40 9.22 2.57
C SER A 78 -9.24 9.80 3.71
N LEU A 79 -9.75 8.96 4.61
CA LEU A 79 -10.58 9.39 5.74
C LEU A 79 -9.78 10.27 6.72
N LEU A 80 -8.53 9.90 7.02
CA LEU A 80 -7.63 10.67 7.87
C LEU A 80 -7.32 12.03 7.23
N MET A 81 -6.94 12.06 5.96
CA MET A 81 -6.63 13.31 5.26
C MET A 81 -7.85 14.22 5.14
N TYR A 82 -9.03 13.66 4.90
CA TYR A 82 -10.29 14.40 4.90
C TYR A 82 -10.58 15.01 6.28
N SER A 83 -10.42 14.22 7.35
CA SER A 83 -10.64 14.68 8.73
C SER A 83 -9.67 15.80 9.12
N ILE A 84 -8.39 15.67 8.75
CA ILE A 84 -7.38 16.71 8.95
C ILE A 84 -7.76 17.98 8.17
N TYR A 85 -8.17 17.84 6.91
CA TYR A 85 -8.58 18.98 6.09
C TYR A 85 -9.78 19.70 6.70
N LEU A 86 -10.78 18.94 7.17
CA LEU A 86 -11.96 19.48 7.82
C LEU A 86 -11.59 20.23 9.10
N ALA A 87 -10.75 19.65 9.96
CA ALA A 87 -10.31 20.26 11.21
C ALA A 87 -9.54 21.57 10.98
N LEU A 88 -8.60 21.58 10.01
CA LEU A 88 -7.87 22.80 9.63
C LEU A 88 -8.79 23.85 9.01
N SER A 89 -9.74 23.45 8.17
CA SER A 89 -10.70 24.37 7.57
C SER A 89 -11.68 24.94 8.60
N SER A 90 -12.02 24.16 9.64
CA SER A 90 -12.93 24.59 10.71
C SER A 90 -12.26 25.55 11.70
N ARG A 91 -10.94 25.47 11.89
CA ARG A 91 -10.17 26.42 12.73
C ARG A 91 -9.91 27.78 12.07
N HIS A 92 -10.20 27.91 10.78
CA HIS A 92 -9.96 29.12 9.99
C HIS A 92 -11.26 29.87 9.62
N LYS A 93 -12.39 29.48 10.22
CA LYS A 93 -13.60 30.29 10.34
C LYS A 93 -13.59 30.96 11.71
#